data_AF-A0A938GS03-F1
#
_entry.id   AF-A0A938GS03-F1
#
_cell.length_a   1.000
_cell.length_b   1.000
_cell.length_c   1.000
_cell.angle_alpha   90.00
_cell.angle_beta   90.00
_cell.angle_gamma   90.00
#
_symmetry.space_group_name_H-M   'P 1'
#
loop_
_entity.id
_entity.type
_entity.pdbx_description
1 polymer ?
#
loop_
_entity_poly.entity_id
_entity_poly.type
_entity_poly.pdbx_seq_one_letter_code
_entity_poly.pdbx_strand_id
1 'polypeptide(L)' 'KAIRGTDLGLDSHQAAPRLEEMSIEEVEAFLIKKTLARCDGNARQAAAELGLSRSAFYRRLEKYGL' A
#
# COMPACT_ATOMS: atom_id res chain seq x y z
N LYS A 1 -40.60 -0.42 5.22
CA LYS A 1 -39.41 -0.16 4.37
C LYS A 1 -38.23 -0.80 5.08
N ALA A 2 -37.59 -1.83 4.51
CA ALA A 2 -36.46 -2.48 5.14
C ALA A 2 -35.19 -1.67 4.84
N ILE A 3 -34.45 -1.26 5.88
CA ILE A 3 -33.17 -0.55 5.74
C ILE A 3 -32.10 -1.61 5.48
N ARG A 4 -31.32 -1.44 4.41
CA ARG A 4 -30.20 -2.32 4.05
C ARG A 4 -28.90 -1.79 4.65
N GLY A 5 -27.90 -2.66 4.83
CA GLY A 5 -26.58 -2.25 5.36
C GLY A 5 -25.89 -1.15 4.54
N THR A 6 -26.11 -1.14 3.22
CA THR A 6 -25.70 -0.08 2.28
C THR A 6 -26.26 1.29 2.66
N ASP A 7 -27.51 1.35 3.15
CA ASP A 7 -28.18 2.62 3.50
C ASP A 7 -27.57 3.28 4.75
N LEU A 8 -26.84 2.50 5.56
CA LEU A 8 -26.20 2.94 6.79
C LEU A 8 -24.68 3.18 6.63
N GLY A 9 -24.16 3.10 5.40
CA GLY A 9 -22.71 3.17 5.15
C GLY A 9 -21.94 2.01 5.78
N LEU A 10 -22.63 0.90 6.10
CA LEU A 10 -22.06 -0.32 6.65
C LEU A 10 -21.69 -1.34 5.56
N ASP A 11 -21.48 -0.87 4.33
CA ASP A 11 -20.61 -1.61 3.44
C ASP A 11 -19.26 -1.63 4.11
N SER A 12 -18.94 -2.81 4.67
CA SER A 12 -17.67 -3.16 5.25
C SER A 12 -16.58 -2.53 4.39
N HIS A 13 -16.07 -1.40 4.87
CA HIS A 13 -15.08 -0.57 4.21
C HIS A 13 -14.02 -1.54 3.72
N GLN A 14 -13.97 -1.73 2.39
CA GLN A 14 -13.23 -2.78 1.69
C GLN A 14 -11.98 -3.10 2.49
N ALA A 15 -12.05 -4.16 3.29
CA ALA A 15 -11.05 -4.38 4.33
C ALA A 15 -9.73 -4.49 3.58
N ALA A 16 -8.82 -3.54 3.80
CA ALA A 16 -7.51 -3.60 3.19
C ALA A 16 -6.99 -5.02 3.46
N PRO A 17 -6.50 -5.73 2.42
CA PRO A 17 -6.09 -7.12 2.58
C PRO A 17 -5.19 -7.22 3.80
N ARG A 18 -5.52 -8.17 4.68
CA ARG A 18 -4.79 -8.37 5.92
C ARG A 18 -3.36 -8.74 5.53
N LEU A 19 -2.37 -8.13 6.19
CA LEU A 19 -0.95 -8.38 5.87
C LEU A 19 -0.61 -9.88 6.00
N GLU A 20 -1.34 -10.59 6.86
CA GLU A 20 -1.22 -12.03 7.09
C GLU A 20 -1.72 -12.90 5.93
N GLU A 21 -2.56 -12.34 5.05
CA GLU A 21 -3.13 -13.03 3.88
C GLU A 21 -2.36 -12.70 2.59
N MET A 22 -1.42 -11.75 2.64
CA MET A 22 -0.65 -11.27 1.50
C MET A 22 0.65 -12.06 1.30
N SER A 23 1.08 -12.22 0.05
CA SER A 23 2.43 -12.71 -0.26
C SER A 23 3.48 -11.68 0.16
N ILE A 24 4.74 -12.13 0.31
CA ILE A 24 5.85 -11.20 0.60
C ILE A 24 5.99 -10.14 -0.50
N GLU A 25 5.79 -10.51 -1.78
CA GLU A 25 5.80 -9.53 -2.87
C GLU A 25 4.69 -8.49 -2.73
N GLU A 26 3.48 -8.94 -2.38
CA GLU A 26 2.32 -8.05 -2.20
C GLU A 26 2.53 -7.10 -1.02
N VAL A 27 3.09 -7.61 0.08
CA VAL A 27 3.44 -6.80 1.26
C VAL A 27 4.49 -5.76 0.90
N GLU A 28 5.56 -6.14 0.19
CA GLU A 28 6.58 -5.19 -0.25
C GLU A 28 5.99 -4.10 -1.15
N ALA A 29 5.19 -4.47 -2.15
CA ALA A 29 4.55 -3.52 -3.07
C ALA A 29 3.58 -2.58 -2.34
N PHE A 30 2.80 -3.10 -1.41
CA PHE A 30 1.89 -2.32 -0.59
C PHE A 30 2.63 -1.32 0.30
N LEU A 31 3.71 -1.76 0.97
CA LEU A 31 4.52 -0.88 1.80
C LEU A 31 5.14 0.23 0.97
N ILE A 32 5.71 -0.07 -0.20
CA ILE A 32 6.28 0.91 -1.12
C ILE A 32 5.24 1.97 -1.49
N LYS A 33 4.04 1.56 -1.93
CA LYS A 33 2.93 2.47 -2.25
C LYS A 33 2.53 3.33 -1.06
N LYS A 34 2.40 2.71 0.12
CA LYS A 34 1.97 3.40 1.35
C LYS A 34 2.97 4.46 1.78
N THR A 35 4.27 4.16 1.73
CA THR A 35 5.32 5.17 2.00
C THR A 35 5.38 6.25 0.94
N LEU A 36 5.25 5.92 -0.35
CA LEU A 36 5.20 6.93 -1.41
C LEU A 36 4.04 7.91 -1.21
N ALA A 37 2.84 7.38 -0.89
CA ALA A 37 1.68 8.21 -0.61
C ALA A 37 1.88 9.09 0.63
N ARG A 38 2.55 8.57 1.68
CA ARG A 38 2.88 9.35 2.88
C ARG A 38 3.91 10.46 2.60
N CYS A 39 4.87 10.21 1.71
CA CYS A 39 5.92 11.17 1.37
C CYS A 39 5.55 12.06 0.17
N ASP A 40 4.27 12.22 -0.17
CA ASP A 40 3.79 13.04 -1.30
C ASP A 40 4.48 12.70 -2.65
N GLY A 41 4.75 11.42 -2.89
CA GLY A 41 5.43 10.94 -4.10
C GLY A 41 6.95 11.13 -4.11
N ASN A 42 7.54 11.62 -3.02
CA ASN A 42 8.99 11.77 -2.91
C ASN A 42 9.67 10.40 -2.73
N ALA A 43 10.09 9.80 -3.84
CA ALA A 43 10.76 8.50 -3.88
C ALA A 43 12.05 8.44 -3.03
N ARG A 44 12.80 9.54 -2.91
CA ARG A 44 14.03 9.56 -2.11
C ARG A 44 13.74 9.48 -0.63
N GLN A 45 12.71 10.20 -0.18
CA GLN A 45 12.26 10.19 1.20
C GLN A 45 11.61 8.84 1.54
N ALA A 46 10.77 8.31 0.66
CA ALA A 46 10.16 6.99 0.82
C ALA A 46 11.22 5.87 0.94
N ALA A 47 12.27 5.92 0.10
CA ALA A 47 13.39 4.97 0.20
C ALA A 47 14.10 5.05 1.57
N ALA A 48 14.34 6.26 2.05
CA ALA A 48 14.97 6.48 3.36
C ALA A 48 14.09 5.98 4.52
N GLU A 49 12.77 6.23 4.48
CA GLU A 49 11.83 5.72 5.49
C GLU A 49 11.74 4.19 5.50
N LEU A 50 11.84 3.55 4.33
CA LEU A 50 11.89 2.09 4.23
C LEU A 50 13.27 1.48 4.59
N GLY A 51 14.27 2.31 4.89
CA GLY A 51 15.64 1.83 5.14
C GLY A 51 16.32 1.23 3.91
N LEU A 52 15.85 1.59 2.71
CA LEU A 52 16.37 1.10 1.44
C LEU A 52 17.35 2.10 0.83
N SER A 53 18.41 1.58 0.19
CA SER A 53 19.19 2.41 -0.72
C SER A 53 18.32 2.84 -1.90
N ARG A 54 18.63 4.00 -2.49
CA ARG A 54 17.91 4.52 -3.68
C ARG A 54 17.83 3.48 -4.80
N SER A 55 18.94 2.80 -5.10
CA SER A 55 19.00 1.77 -6.14
C SER A 55 18.15 0.54 -5.81
N ALA A 56 18.11 0.10 -4.54
CA ALA A 56 17.24 -1.00 -4.12
C ALA A 56 15.76 -0.63 -4.20
N PHE A 57 15.41 0.61 -3.87
CA PHE A 57 14.04 1.12 -3.97
C PHE A 57 13.57 1.16 -5.43
N TYR A 58 14.33 1.78 -6.33
CA TYR A 58 13.96 1.87 -7.75
C TYR A 58 13.85 0.50 -8.42
N ARG A 59 14.71 -0.47 -8.06
CA ARG A 59 14.58 -1.85 -8.55
C ARG A 59 13.28 -2.53 -8.14
N ARG A 60 12.82 -2.28 -6.91
CA ARG A 60 11.52 -2.82 -6.44
C ARG A 60 10.37 -2.11 -7.11
N LEU A 61 10.48 -0.80 -7.30
CA LEU A 61 9.49 0.02 -8.01
C LEU A 61 9.30 -0.47 -9.45
N GLU A 62 10.40 -0.73 -10.16
CA GLU A 62 10.40 -1.34 -11.49
C GLU A 62 9.85 -2.77 -11.48
N LYS A 63 10.28 -3.62 -10.54
CA LYS A 63 9.79 -5.00 -10.39
C LYS A 63 8.27 -5.06 -10.22
N TYR A 64 7.69 -4.12 -9.47
CA TYR A 64 6.27 -4.08 -9.15
C TYR A 64 5.44 -3.18 -10.10
N GLY A 65 6.09 -2.55 -11.10
CA GLY A 65 5.41 -1.70 -12.08
C GLY A 65 4.71 -0.48 -11.48
N LEU A 66 5.33 0.12 -10.45
CA LEU A 66 4.77 1.24 -9.68
C LEU A 66 5.26 2.61 -10.16
#